data_AF-A0A087TNJ9-F1
#
_entry.id   AF-A0A087TNJ9-F1
#
_cell.length_a   1.000
_cell.length_b   1.000
_cell.length_c   1.000
_cell.angle_alpha   90.00
_cell.angle_beta   90.00
_cell.angle_gamma   90.00
#
_symmetry.space_group_name_H-M   'P 1'
#
loop_
_entity.id
_entity.type
_entity.pdbx_description
1 polymer ?
#
loop_
_entity_poly.entity_id
_entity_poly.type
_entity_poly.pdbx_seq_one_letter_code
_entity_poly.pdbx_strand_id
1 'polypeptide(L)'
;MVENKKVKYGLKVSSSEKIDKENRYCDFKIVQLPYPGCEFFRKFKDNNYIAEGLMFDWEQNYVDSSLTLPSDSIISALSIHWSNYKMWDLVKLTQNYLKLLLMYVVEGTSSILIHCISGWDRTPLFISLLRMSLWADGRAHSSLSAVEMAYLTLA
;
A
#
# COMPACT_ATOMS: atom_id res chain seq x y z
N MET A 1 -4.01 -4.07 -2.77
CA MET A 1 -5.48 -3.92 -2.72
C MET A 1 -6.09 -5.21 -2.23
N VAL A 2 -7.12 -5.21 -1.37
CA VAL A 2 -7.82 -6.46 -0.99
C VAL A 2 -8.87 -6.91 -2.02
N GLU A 3 -9.26 -6.02 -2.93
CA GLU A 3 -10.36 -6.22 -3.87
C GLU A 3 -9.99 -5.90 -5.34
N ASN A 4 -10.43 -6.72 -6.27
CA ASN A 4 -10.33 -6.68 -7.73
C ASN A 4 -11.62 -6.17 -8.36
N LYS A 5 -12.68 -5.91 -7.58
CA LYS A 5 -13.87 -5.15 -7.99
C LYS A 5 -14.34 -4.23 -6.85
N LYS A 6 -15.02 -3.11 -7.12
CA LYS A 6 -15.72 -2.34 -6.09
C LYS A 6 -17.19 -2.70 -6.17
N VAL A 7 -17.90 -2.78 -5.04
CA VAL A 7 -19.36 -2.90 -5.06
C VAL A 7 -19.95 -1.53 -4.71
N LYS A 8 -20.77 -0.97 -5.60
CA LYS A 8 -21.55 0.25 -5.32
C LYS A 8 -23.02 -0.05 -5.55
N TYR A 9 -23.86 0.19 -4.54
CA TYR A 9 -25.31 -0.02 -4.60
C TYR A 9 -25.73 -1.43 -5.07
N GLY A 10 -25.03 -2.48 -4.60
CA GLY A 10 -25.29 -3.86 -4.98
C GLY A 10 -24.76 -4.27 -6.37
N LEU A 11 -24.19 -3.34 -7.14
CA LEU A 11 -23.58 -3.60 -8.44
C LEU A 11 -22.06 -3.76 -8.31
N LYS A 12 -21.51 -4.82 -8.91
CA LYS A 12 -20.06 -4.99 -9.05
C LYS A 12 -19.55 -4.02 -10.12
N VAL A 13 -18.96 -2.92 -9.70
CA VAL A 13 -18.32 -1.93 -10.56
C VAL A 13 -16.82 -2.23 -10.63
N SER A 14 -16.35 -2.55 -11.83
CA SER A 14 -14.92 -2.62 -12.13
C SER A 14 -14.44 -1.21 -12.48
N SER A 15 -13.44 -0.68 -11.75
CA SER A 15 -12.67 0.47 -12.26
C SER A 15 -11.92 0.02 -13.51
N SER A 16 -11.77 0.89 -14.51
CA SER A 16 -11.12 0.56 -15.79
C SER A 16 -9.68 0.05 -15.61
N GLU A 17 -8.97 0.46 -14.55
CA GLU A 17 -7.62 -0.03 -14.18
C GLU A 17 -7.54 -1.52 -13.79
N LYS A 18 -8.65 -2.14 -13.38
CA LYS A 18 -8.63 -3.47 -12.76
C LYS A 18 -8.64 -4.66 -13.71
N ILE A 19 -9.11 -4.43 -14.93
CA ILE A 19 -9.06 -5.38 -16.02
C ILE A 19 -8.38 -4.58 -17.10
N ASP A 20 -7.06 -4.46 -17.03
CA ASP A 20 -6.28 -3.69 -17.98
C ASP A 20 -6.37 -4.29 -19.39
N LYS A 21 -7.56 -4.22 -19.99
CA LYS A 21 -7.90 -4.74 -21.31
C LYS A 21 -7.06 -4.05 -22.37
N GLU A 22 -6.68 -2.81 -22.08
CA GLU A 22 -5.85 -1.96 -22.93
C GLU A 22 -4.34 -2.18 -22.69
N ASN A 23 -3.94 -3.13 -21.83
CA ASN A 23 -2.54 -3.46 -21.55
C ASN A 23 -1.66 -2.24 -21.16
N ARG A 24 -2.23 -1.22 -20.49
CA ARG A 24 -1.51 -0.03 -20.03
C ARG A 24 -0.37 -0.34 -19.05
N TYR A 25 -0.43 -1.49 -18.39
CA TYR A 25 0.62 -1.95 -17.47
C TYR A 25 1.52 -3.04 -18.08
N CYS A 26 1.49 -3.28 -19.40
CA CYS A 26 2.29 -4.36 -20.01
C CYS A 26 3.79 -4.19 -19.78
N ASP A 27 4.26 -2.95 -19.69
CA ASP A 27 5.68 -2.63 -19.47
C ASP A 27 6.05 -2.56 -17.97
N PHE A 28 5.08 -2.77 -17.08
CA PHE A 28 5.28 -2.70 -15.64
C PHE A 28 5.50 -4.09 -15.04
N LYS A 29 6.46 -4.17 -14.13
CA LYS A 29 6.55 -5.29 -13.19
C LYS A 29 5.54 -5.09 -12.06
N ILE A 30 4.40 -5.77 -12.13
CA ILE A 30 3.30 -5.56 -11.19
C ILE A 30 3.62 -6.21 -9.83
N VAL A 31 3.49 -5.43 -8.76
CA VAL A 31 3.53 -5.88 -7.36
C VAL A 31 2.16 -5.64 -6.73
N GLN A 32 1.45 -6.70 -6.33
CA GLN A 32 0.13 -6.59 -5.72
C GLN A 32 0.24 -6.69 -4.20
N LEU A 33 -0.06 -5.61 -3.48
CA LEU A 33 0.04 -5.52 -2.02
C LEU A 33 -1.35 -5.36 -1.37
N PRO A 34 -2.05 -6.44 -0.97
CA PRO A 34 -3.35 -6.36 -0.32
C PRO A 34 -3.33 -5.55 0.96
N TYR A 35 -4.15 -4.50 1.03
CA TYR A 35 -4.17 -3.60 2.18
C TYR A 35 -5.60 -3.13 2.46
N PRO A 36 -6.03 -3.09 3.75
CA PRO A 36 -7.38 -2.69 4.13
C PRO A 36 -7.82 -1.34 3.56
N GLY A 37 -9.12 -1.20 3.27
CA GLY A 37 -9.71 0.06 2.79
C GLY A 37 -10.11 1.00 3.94
N CYS A 38 -10.68 2.16 3.59
CA CYS A 38 -11.06 3.18 4.57
C CYS A 38 -12.09 2.72 5.61
N GLU A 39 -12.94 1.76 5.25
CA GLU A 39 -13.89 1.14 6.20
C GLU A 39 -13.19 0.45 7.38
N PHE A 40 -11.96 -0.04 7.18
CA PHE A 40 -11.16 -0.60 8.27
C PHE A 40 -10.62 0.49 9.20
N PHE A 41 -10.39 1.72 8.71
CA PHE A 41 -10.00 2.84 9.56
C PHE A 41 -11.10 3.28 10.51
N ARG A 42 -12.37 2.90 10.27
CA ARG A 42 -13.41 3.02 11.29
C ARG A 42 -13.06 2.18 12.53
N LYS A 43 -12.63 0.93 12.35
CA LYS A 43 -12.19 0.06 13.46
C LYS A 43 -10.98 0.64 14.19
N PHE A 44 -10.04 1.25 13.45
CA PHE A 44 -8.90 1.97 14.04
C PHE A 44 -9.36 3.15 14.91
N LYS A 45 -10.30 3.96 14.41
CA LYS A 45 -10.90 5.06 15.18
C LYS A 45 -11.64 4.56 16.42
N ASP A 46 -12.45 3.52 16.26
CA ASP A 46 -13.21 2.91 17.35
C ASP A 46 -12.28 2.27 18.39
N ASN A 47 -11.06 1.88 17.99
CA ASN A 47 -9.98 1.41 18.86
C ASN A 47 -9.08 2.55 19.39
N ASN A 48 -9.62 3.76 19.57
CA ASN A 48 -8.91 4.94 20.09
C ASN A 48 -7.62 5.29 19.32
N TYR A 49 -7.61 5.07 18.01
CA TYR A 49 -6.44 5.32 17.16
C TYR A 49 -5.20 4.49 17.54
N ILE A 50 -5.42 3.30 18.12
CA ILE A 50 -4.37 2.30 18.39
C ILE A 50 -4.42 1.24 17.29
N ALA A 51 -3.30 1.04 16.58
CA ALA A 51 -3.22 0.11 15.44
C ALA A 51 -2.57 -1.23 15.84
N GLU A 52 -1.86 -1.26 16.95
CA GLU A 52 -1.22 -2.45 17.51
C GLU A 52 -2.27 -3.53 17.79
N GLY A 53 -2.04 -4.73 17.27
CA GLY A 53 -2.98 -5.84 17.40
C GLY A 53 -4.26 -5.70 16.58
N LEU A 54 -4.42 -4.64 15.78
CA LEU A 54 -5.59 -4.46 14.92
C LEU A 54 -5.49 -5.37 13.69
N MET A 55 -6.15 -6.54 13.76
CA MET A 55 -6.13 -7.55 12.70
C MET A 55 -7.20 -7.28 11.63
N PHE A 56 -6.82 -7.42 10.37
CA PHE A 56 -7.77 -7.45 9.26
C PHE A 56 -8.30 -8.87 9.06
N ASP A 57 -9.61 -9.00 8.90
CA ASP A 57 -10.25 -10.27 8.58
C ASP A 57 -10.14 -10.54 7.07
N TRP A 58 -9.30 -11.50 6.70
CA TRP A 58 -9.02 -11.87 5.30
C TRP A 58 -10.02 -12.89 4.72
N GLU A 59 -10.93 -13.42 5.53
CA GLU A 59 -11.93 -14.41 5.11
C GLU A 59 -13.23 -13.76 4.60
N GLN A 60 -13.29 -12.43 4.64
CA GLN A 60 -14.45 -11.67 4.18
C GLN A 60 -14.69 -11.87 2.68
N ASN A 61 -15.95 -12.05 2.29
CA ASN A 61 -16.38 -12.40 0.92
C ASN A 61 -15.98 -11.39 -0.17
N TYR A 62 -15.64 -10.15 0.20
CA TYR A 62 -15.21 -9.11 -0.75
C TYR A 62 -13.68 -9.10 -0.96
N VAL A 63 -12.93 -9.89 -0.19
CA VAL A 63 -11.48 -10.05 -0.36
C VAL A 63 -11.23 -11.06 -1.47
N ASP A 64 -10.80 -10.58 -2.63
CA ASP A 64 -10.56 -11.39 -3.83
C ASP A 64 -9.16 -11.17 -4.44
N SER A 65 -8.28 -10.44 -3.75
CA SER A 65 -6.90 -10.17 -4.16
C SER A 65 -5.90 -10.81 -3.19
N SER A 66 -4.84 -11.38 -3.76
CA SER A 66 -3.74 -12.00 -3.03
C SER A 66 -2.46 -11.17 -3.16
N LEU A 67 -1.55 -11.35 -2.20
CA LEU A 67 -0.19 -10.82 -2.28
C LEU A 67 0.52 -11.48 -3.46
N THR A 68 0.92 -10.68 -4.44
CA THR A 68 1.67 -11.14 -5.61
C THR A 68 2.95 -10.34 -5.68
N LEU A 69 4.06 -11.06 -5.59
CA LEU A 69 5.40 -10.53 -5.50
C LEU A 69 6.24 -11.12 -6.63
N PRO A 70 7.08 -10.32 -7.31
CA PRO A 70 7.99 -10.87 -8.29
C PRO A 70 9.12 -11.69 -7.63
N SER A 71 9.68 -12.64 -8.38
CA SER A 71 10.87 -13.37 -7.94
C SER A 71 12.12 -12.55 -8.28
N ASP A 72 12.55 -11.67 -7.37
CA ASP A 72 13.78 -10.90 -7.51
C ASP A 72 14.65 -10.87 -6.25
N SER A 73 15.88 -10.37 -6.42
CA SER A 73 16.87 -10.25 -5.35
C SER A 73 16.43 -9.25 -4.26
N ILE A 74 15.70 -8.21 -4.63
CA ILE A 74 15.22 -7.16 -3.71
C ILE A 74 14.29 -7.77 -2.65
N ILE A 75 13.35 -8.60 -3.08
CA ILE A 75 12.40 -9.26 -2.18
C ILE A 75 13.10 -10.29 -1.30
N SER A 76 14.08 -11.00 -1.86
CA SER A 76 14.88 -11.98 -1.13
C SER A 76 15.74 -11.34 -0.03
N ALA A 77 16.21 -10.11 -0.25
CA ALA A 77 17.03 -9.38 0.72
C ALA A 77 16.26 -8.92 1.98
N LEU A 78 14.94 -8.81 1.92
CA LEU A 78 14.13 -8.24 3.01
C LEU A 78 13.93 -9.16 4.22
N SER A 79 14.32 -10.43 4.17
CA SER A 79 14.13 -11.41 5.27
C SER A 79 12.72 -11.41 5.88
N ILE A 80 11.68 -11.16 5.06
CA ILE A 80 10.27 -11.14 5.47
C ILE A 80 9.57 -12.40 4.97
N HIS A 81 8.85 -13.09 5.87
CA HIS A 81 8.01 -14.22 5.52
C HIS A 81 6.67 -13.76 4.91
N TRP A 82 6.69 -13.40 3.63
CA TRP A 82 5.55 -12.81 2.91
C TRP A 82 4.28 -13.66 2.93
N SER A 83 4.38 -14.98 3.02
CA SER A 83 3.23 -15.89 3.19
C SER A 83 2.37 -15.56 4.42
N ASN A 84 2.97 -14.94 5.43
CA ASN A 84 2.31 -14.67 6.71
C ASN A 84 1.57 -13.32 6.72
N TYR A 85 1.44 -12.63 5.58
CA TYR A 85 0.83 -11.30 5.54
C TYR A 85 -0.58 -11.25 6.12
N LYS A 86 -1.33 -12.36 6.03
CA LYS A 86 -2.68 -12.47 6.61
C LYS A 86 -2.69 -12.53 8.14
N MET A 87 -1.55 -12.85 8.75
CA MET A 87 -1.36 -12.94 10.21
C MET A 87 -0.76 -11.67 10.80
N TRP A 88 -0.44 -10.67 9.98
CA TRP A 88 0.12 -9.42 10.45
C TRP A 88 -1.01 -8.49 10.91
N ASP A 89 -0.79 -7.83 12.04
CA ASP A 89 -1.59 -6.68 12.41
C ASP A 89 -1.34 -5.51 11.45
N LEU A 90 -2.17 -4.47 11.55
CA LEU A 90 -2.08 -3.32 10.66
C LEU A 90 -0.70 -2.66 10.69
N VAL A 91 -0.07 -2.58 11.87
CA VAL A 91 1.26 -1.98 12.04
C VAL A 91 2.30 -2.77 11.26
N LYS A 92 2.40 -4.09 11.51
CA LYS A 92 3.38 -4.95 10.87
C LYS A 92 3.17 -5.04 9.35
N LEU A 93 1.92 -5.08 8.91
CA LEU A 93 1.57 -5.05 7.49
C LEU A 93 2.07 -3.76 6.83
N THR A 94 1.80 -2.60 7.44
CA THR A 94 2.23 -1.29 6.94
C THR A 94 3.75 -1.18 6.90
N GLN A 95 4.43 -1.59 7.97
CA GLN A 95 5.90 -1.56 8.05
C GLN A 95 6.55 -2.45 6.99
N ASN A 96 6.08 -3.69 6.82
CA ASN A 96 6.66 -4.61 5.83
C ASN A 96 6.46 -4.10 4.40
N TYR A 97 5.28 -3.55 4.08
CA TYR A 97 5.04 -2.97 2.76
C TYR A 97 5.84 -1.70 2.53
N LEU A 98 5.97 -0.82 3.53
CA LEU A 98 6.81 0.37 3.42
C LEU A 98 8.28 -0.01 3.20
N LYS A 99 8.80 -1.02 3.92
CA LYS A 99 10.16 -1.55 3.71
C LYS A 99 10.36 -2.04 2.29
N LEU A 100 9.38 -2.78 1.74
CA LEU A 100 9.44 -3.23 0.35
C LEU A 100 9.51 -2.07 -0.63
N LEU A 101 8.66 -1.06 -0.46
CA LEU A 101 8.64 0.12 -1.31
C LEU A 101 9.95 0.90 -1.21
N LEU A 102 10.48 1.12 -0.01
CA LEU A 102 11.78 1.76 0.19
C LEU A 102 12.91 0.99 -0.48
N MET A 103 12.94 -0.34 -0.34
CA MET A 103 13.95 -1.17 -1.01
C MET A 103 13.88 -1.06 -2.53
N TYR A 104 12.69 -1.02 -3.12
CA TYR A 104 12.57 -0.76 -4.56
C TYR A 104 12.99 0.67 -4.94
N VAL A 105 12.78 1.68 -4.07
CA VAL A 105 13.23 3.05 -4.35
C VAL A 105 14.76 3.13 -4.34
N VAL A 106 15.40 2.39 -3.44
CA VAL A 106 16.86 2.44 -3.23
C VAL A 106 17.63 1.52 -4.18
N GLU A 107 17.20 0.27 -4.30
CA GLU A 107 17.91 -0.79 -5.06
C GLU A 107 17.31 -1.03 -6.45
N GLY A 108 16.11 -0.50 -6.72
CA GLY A 108 15.45 -0.67 -8.00
C GLY A 108 16.18 0.06 -9.14
N THR A 109 16.10 -0.52 -10.34
CA THR A 109 16.68 0.07 -11.55
C THR A 109 15.73 1.01 -12.29
N SER A 110 14.53 1.25 -11.77
CA SER A 110 13.47 2.00 -12.44
C SER A 110 12.58 2.73 -11.43
N SER A 111 11.83 3.73 -11.90
CA SER A 111 10.85 4.43 -11.08
C SER A 111 9.68 3.54 -10.65
N ILE A 112 9.06 3.87 -9.53
CA ILE A 112 7.90 3.14 -8.99
C ILE A 112 6.64 3.97 -9.19
N LEU A 113 5.59 3.34 -9.72
CA LEU A 113 4.23 3.86 -9.70
C LEU A 113 3.45 3.17 -8.58
N ILE A 114 2.94 3.95 -7.62
CA ILE A 114 2.13 3.45 -6.51
C ILE A 114 0.72 3.98 -6.65
N HIS A 115 -0.26 3.09 -6.80
CA HIS A 115 -1.65 3.48 -6.80
C HIS A 115 -2.56 2.42 -6.16
N CYS A 116 -3.72 2.88 -5.70
CA CYS A 116 -4.87 2.07 -5.38
C CYS A 116 -5.98 2.36 -6.41
N ILE A 117 -7.06 1.59 -6.37
CA ILE A 117 -8.12 1.61 -7.40
C ILE A 117 -8.63 2.99 -7.78
N SER A 118 -8.82 3.83 -6.77
CA SER A 118 -9.35 5.17 -6.97
C SER A 118 -8.29 6.24 -6.74
N GLY A 119 -7.12 5.87 -6.23
CA GLY A 119 -6.09 6.84 -5.84
C GLY A 119 -6.34 7.60 -4.53
N TRP A 120 -7.45 7.35 -3.81
CA TRP A 120 -7.88 8.21 -2.69
C TRP A 120 -7.43 7.78 -1.29
N ASP A 121 -7.38 6.48 -0.97
CA ASP A 121 -7.12 6.07 0.43
C ASP A 121 -5.66 5.60 0.63
N ARG A 122 -5.32 4.47 -0.01
CA ARG A 122 -4.04 3.78 0.21
C ARG A 122 -2.89 4.45 -0.54
N THR A 123 -3.18 5.09 -1.67
CA THR A 123 -2.18 5.84 -2.43
C THR A 123 -1.58 6.96 -1.58
N PRO A 124 -2.36 7.94 -1.08
CA PRO A 124 -1.78 9.00 -0.28
C PRO A 124 -1.15 8.49 1.02
N LEU A 125 -1.68 7.42 1.63
CA LEU A 125 -1.05 6.80 2.81
C LEU A 125 0.39 6.37 2.53
N PHE A 126 0.60 5.49 1.55
CA PHE A 126 1.94 4.95 1.27
C PHE A 126 2.88 6.00 0.65
N ILE A 127 2.35 6.91 -0.18
CA ILE A 127 3.14 8.04 -0.72
C ILE A 127 3.61 8.95 0.42
N SER A 128 2.73 9.27 1.37
CA SER A 128 3.07 10.10 2.53
C SER A 128 4.11 9.43 3.41
N LEU A 129 3.94 8.14 3.72
CA LEU A 129 4.92 7.38 4.50
C LEU A 129 6.29 7.36 3.83
N LEU A 130 6.36 7.08 2.52
CA LEU A 130 7.63 7.11 1.78
C LEU A 130 8.30 8.48 1.81
N ARG A 131 7.54 9.54 1.53
CA ARG A 131 8.05 10.92 1.54
C ARG A 131 8.57 11.31 2.91
N MET A 132 7.83 11.00 3.98
CA MET A 132 8.27 11.28 5.35
C MET A 132 9.53 10.51 5.72
N SER A 133 9.61 9.21 5.38
CA SER A 133 10.81 8.41 5.63
C SER A 133 12.03 8.97 4.91
N LEU A 134 11.91 9.26 3.61
CA LEU A 134 13.03 9.81 2.83
C LEU A 134 13.40 11.24 3.27
N TRP A 135 12.42 12.05 3.66
CA TRP A 135 12.65 13.40 4.18
C TRP A 135 13.37 13.38 5.52
N ALA A 136 13.00 12.48 6.44
CA ALA A 136 13.66 12.34 7.73
C ALA A 136 15.16 12.04 7.59
N ASP A 137 15.53 11.32 6.52
CA ASP A 137 16.94 11.00 6.18
C ASP A 137 17.60 12.06 5.26
N GLY A 138 16.92 13.17 4.98
CA GLY A 138 17.42 14.24 4.10
C GLY A 138 17.53 13.84 2.62
N ARG A 139 16.90 12.73 2.21
CA ARG A 139 16.97 12.17 0.85
C ARG A 139 15.93 12.74 -0.11
N ALA A 140 14.83 13.28 0.40
CA ALA A 140 13.79 13.92 -0.39
C ALA A 140 13.28 15.19 0.29
N HIS A 141 12.86 16.18 -0.49
CA HIS A 141 12.25 17.42 0.04
C HIS A 141 13.09 18.11 1.13
N SER A 142 14.42 18.07 1.04
CA SER A 142 15.34 18.55 2.10
C SER A 142 15.22 20.04 2.42
N SER A 143 14.58 20.83 1.55
CA SER A 143 14.28 22.24 1.78
C SER A 143 13.04 22.47 2.65
N LEU A 144 12.20 21.45 2.86
CA LEU A 144 10.95 21.59 3.59
C LEU A 144 11.18 21.38 5.08
N SER A 145 10.60 22.27 5.88
CA SER A 145 10.48 22.13 7.33
C SER A 145 9.49 21.02 7.70
N ALA A 146 9.47 20.62 8.97
CA ALA A 146 8.51 19.63 9.48
C ALA A 146 7.05 20.04 9.23
N VAL A 147 6.73 21.35 9.33
CA VAL A 147 5.37 21.87 9.11
C VAL A 147 4.99 21.80 7.64
N GLU A 148 5.90 22.17 6.74
CA GLU A 148 5.66 22.08 5.29
C GLU A 148 5.55 20.63 4.82
N MET A 149 6.34 19.71 5.40
CA MET A 149 6.19 18.28 5.14
C MET A 149 4.87 17.73 5.66
N ALA A 150 4.44 18.13 6.86
CA ALA A 150 3.12 17.76 7.36
C ALA A 150 2.04 18.22 6.37
N TYR A 151 2.09 19.47 5.92
CA TYR A 151 1.16 20.00 4.90
C TYR A 151 1.19 19.22 3.59
N LEU A 152 2.38 18.85 3.09
CA LEU A 152 2.54 18.05 1.87
C LEU A 152 1.94 16.64 1.98
N THR A 153 1.78 16.13 3.21
CA THR A 153 1.29 14.78 3.50
C THR A 153 -0.13 14.73 4.07
N LEU A 154 -0.77 15.88 4.28
CA LEU A 154 -2.19 15.99 4.57
C LEU A 154 -2.97 15.87 3.25
N ALA A 155 -3.52 14.69 2.98
CA ALA A 155 -4.44 14.41 1.88
C ALA A 155 -5.77 13.90 2.41
#